data_AF-A0A938ZP72-F1
#
_entry.id   AF-A0A938ZP72-F1
#
_cell.length_a   1.000
_cell.length_b   1.000
_cell.length_c   1.000
_cell.angle_alpha   90.00
_cell.angle_beta   90.00
_cell.angle_gamma   90.00
#
_symmetry.space_group_name_H-M   'P 1'
#
loop_
_entity.id
_entity.type
_entity.pdbx_description
1 polymer ?
#
loop_
_entity_poly.entity_id
_entity_poly.type
_entity_poly.pdbx_seq_one_letter_code
_entity_poly.pdbx_strand_id
1 'polypeptide(L)'
;MTHLFTKTAISLVTTTALTLAIAINTNNLAHAAEFKFNWTGDTGYLAQGSFNYDTTTAPSVISETGLGATKNLQSLSISFFDPLSNLINSFTPVLSGISNYGFLRFNFDNTTEQIFGPFDVGKDDELPGDTWLNNNLALIDEGFSDEVLAKEFGFNNRDTVGTKQILDLSNNSVQVSKIPEGSIIIGLLAVCSLGLTTYRNLDKATQE
;
A
#
# COMPACT_ATOMS: atom_id res chain seq x y z
N MET A 1 -10.93 44.45 32.77
CA MET A 1 -10.25 43.14 32.61
C MET A 1 -11.23 42.18 31.98
N THR A 2 -10.99 41.73 30.74
CA THR A 2 -11.60 40.56 30.07
C THR A 2 -11.24 40.65 28.57
N HIS A 3 -10.17 39.98 28.16
CA HIS A 3 -10.09 38.68 27.47
C HIS A 3 -9.98 38.83 25.95
N LEU A 4 -8.74 38.67 25.46
CA LEU A 4 -8.41 38.43 24.07
C LEU A 4 -9.05 37.10 23.63
N PHE A 5 -9.80 37.11 22.53
CA PHE A 5 -10.15 35.89 21.81
C PHE A 5 -9.26 35.79 20.56
N THR A 6 -8.21 34.98 20.66
CA THR A 6 -7.40 34.57 19.52
C THR A 6 -8.20 33.57 18.70
N LYS A 7 -8.58 33.96 17.47
CA LYS A 7 -9.19 33.04 16.49
C LYS A 7 -8.10 32.11 15.95
N THR A 8 -8.10 30.86 16.39
CA THR A 8 -7.34 29.80 15.71
C THR A 8 -8.01 29.49 14.38
N ALA A 9 -7.35 29.85 13.28
CA ALA A 9 -7.76 29.43 11.95
C ALA A 9 -7.42 27.94 11.78
N ILE A 10 -8.44 27.09 11.71
CA ILE A 10 -8.29 25.67 11.35
C ILE A 10 -8.20 25.63 9.82
N SER A 11 -7.03 25.29 9.30
CA SER A 11 -6.83 25.09 7.85
C SER A 11 -7.53 23.81 7.44
N LEU A 12 -8.56 23.93 6.59
CA LEU A 12 -9.32 22.82 6.06
C LEU A 12 -8.52 22.22 4.89
N VAL A 13 -7.83 21.10 5.11
CA VAL A 13 -7.18 20.35 4.03
C VAL A 13 -8.27 19.57 3.30
N THR A 14 -8.63 20.01 2.11
CA THR A 14 -9.49 19.26 1.18
C THR A 14 -8.67 18.15 0.54
N THR A 15 -8.80 16.92 1.01
CA THR A 15 -8.27 15.74 0.33
C THR A 15 -9.21 15.33 -0.79
N THR A 16 -8.85 15.66 -2.03
CA THR A 16 -9.48 15.07 -3.22
C THR A 16 -9.03 13.61 -3.31
N ALA A 17 -9.90 12.67 -2.96
CA ALA A 17 -9.68 11.25 -3.25
C ALA A 17 -9.83 11.04 -4.77
N LEU A 18 -8.71 10.89 -5.49
CA LEU A 18 -8.73 10.49 -6.88
C LEU A 18 -8.82 8.96 -6.94
N THR A 19 -10.02 8.44 -7.17
CA THR A 19 -10.22 7.01 -7.44
C THR A 19 -9.77 6.71 -8.87
N LEU A 20 -8.59 6.10 -9.04
CA LEU A 20 -8.14 5.63 -10.35
C LEU A 20 -8.74 4.25 -10.62
N ALA A 21 -9.82 4.21 -11.40
CA ALA A 21 -10.33 2.94 -11.94
C ALA A 21 -9.43 2.48 -13.09
N ILE A 22 -8.59 1.47 -12.84
CA ILE A 22 -7.73 0.87 -13.88
C ILE A 22 -8.54 -0.18 -14.62
N ALA A 23 -8.80 0.05 -15.92
CA ALA A 23 -9.35 -0.97 -16.80
C ALA A 23 -8.28 -2.04 -17.06
N ILE A 24 -8.36 -3.17 -16.36
CA ILE A 24 -7.53 -4.35 -16.63
C ILE A 24 -8.05 -4.97 -17.93
N ASN A 25 -7.19 -5.18 -18.92
CA ASN A 25 -7.53 -5.93 -20.13
C ASN A 25 -8.01 -7.34 -19.71
N THR A 26 -9.28 -7.64 -19.94
CA THR A 26 -10.02 -8.81 -19.42
C THR A 26 -9.69 -10.15 -20.08
N ASN A 27 -8.52 -10.27 -20.70
CA ASN A 27 -8.12 -11.49 -21.37
C ASN A 27 -7.73 -12.53 -20.29
N ASN A 28 -8.69 -13.38 -19.88
CA ASN A 28 -8.58 -14.50 -18.93
C ASN A 28 -8.83 -14.24 -17.43
N LEU A 29 -9.84 -13.44 -17.05
CA LEU A 29 -10.34 -13.45 -15.66
C LEU A 29 -10.74 -14.84 -15.15
N ALA A 30 -11.09 -15.77 -16.05
CA ALA A 30 -11.49 -17.14 -15.69
C ALA A 30 -10.36 -17.98 -15.04
N HIS A 31 -9.10 -17.56 -15.18
CA HIS A 31 -7.95 -18.30 -14.65
C HIS A 31 -7.04 -17.45 -13.77
N ALA A 32 -7.42 -16.21 -13.46
CA ALA A 32 -6.64 -15.35 -12.58
C ALA A 32 -6.93 -15.70 -11.11
N ALA A 33 -5.90 -16.00 -10.33
CA ALA A 33 -6.02 -16.00 -8.87
C ALA A 33 -5.69 -14.61 -8.35
N GLU A 34 -6.57 -14.05 -7.52
CA GLU A 34 -6.39 -12.74 -6.92
C GLU A 34 -6.26 -12.85 -5.40
N PHE A 35 -5.34 -12.06 -4.84
CA PHE A 35 -5.05 -12.02 -3.41
C PHE A 35 -5.00 -10.58 -2.93
N LYS A 36 -5.38 -10.37 -1.67
CA LYS A 36 -5.06 -9.15 -0.92
C LYS A 36 -3.96 -9.45 0.07
N PHE A 37 -3.15 -8.44 0.33
CA PHE A 37 -2.25 -8.45 1.46
C PHE A 37 -2.35 -7.15 2.25
N ASN A 38 -2.09 -7.26 3.55
CA ASN A 38 -2.06 -6.13 4.45
C ASN A 38 -0.89 -6.24 5.42
N TRP A 39 -0.33 -5.09 5.73
CA TRP A 39 0.66 -4.90 6.77
C TRP A 39 0.20 -3.79 7.70
N THR A 40 0.39 -4.00 8.99
CA THR A 40 0.09 -3.02 10.04
C THR A 40 1.35 -2.86 10.88
N GLY A 41 1.89 -1.66 10.91
CA GLY A 41 3.04 -1.32 11.73
C GLY A 41 2.68 -1.09 13.18
N ASP A 42 3.70 -0.99 14.05
CA ASP A 42 3.51 -0.86 15.49
C ASP A 42 2.96 0.51 15.89
N THR A 43 3.16 1.51 15.03
CA THR A 43 2.67 2.88 15.23
C THR A 43 1.33 3.14 14.52
N GLY A 44 0.75 2.11 13.89
CA GLY A 44 -0.59 2.16 13.28
C GLY A 44 -0.61 2.48 11.79
N TYR A 45 0.55 2.70 11.15
CA TYR A 45 0.61 2.81 9.69
C TYR A 45 0.15 1.52 9.02
N LEU A 46 -0.50 1.65 7.86
CA LEU A 46 -1.05 0.51 7.11
C LEU A 46 -0.52 0.51 5.69
N ALA A 47 -0.16 -0.66 5.19
CA ALA A 47 0.01 -0.90 3.77
C ALA A 47 -0.98 -1.97 3.33
N GLN A 48 -1.76 -1.70 2.29
CA GLN A 48 -2.76 -2.62 1.75
C GLN A 48 -2.54 -2.78 0.27
N GLY A 49 -2.39 -4.00 -0.21
CA GLY A 49 -2.21 -4.25 -1.62
C GLY A 49 -3.02 -5.43 -2.13
N SER A 50 -3.01 -5.57 -3.44
CA SER A 50 -3.56 -6.72 -4.14
C SER A 50 -2.66 -7.12 -5.29
N PHE A 51 -2.70 -8.40 -5.63
CA PHE A 51 -1.98 -8.93 -6.77
C PHE A 51 -2.73 -10.08 -7.41
N ASN A 52 -2.37 -10.39 -8.65
CA ASN A 52 -2.88 -11.57 -9.34
C ASN A 52 -1.88 -12.18 -10.30
N TYR A 53 -2.14 -13.43 -10.66
CA TYR A 53 -1.36 -14.21 -11.62
C TYR A 53 -2.27 -15.23 -12.33
N ASP A 54 -1.79 -15.75 -13.46
CA ASP A 54 -2.48 -16.81 -14.22
C ASP A 54 -2.22 -18.18 -13.59
N THR A 55 -3.27 -18.83 -13.09
CA THR A 55 -3.21 -20.14 -12.42
C THR A 55 -2.87 -21.29 -13.37
N THR A 56 -3.01 -21.12 -14.68
CA THR A 56 -2.72 -22.18 -15.66
C THR A 56 -1.24 -22.32 -15.96
N THR A 57 -0.46 -21.27 -15.71
CA THR A 57 0.96 -21.20 -16.05
C THR A 57 1.86 -20.97 -14.84
N ALA A 58 1.34 -20.42 -13.75
CA ALA A 58 2.15 -20.09 -12.58
C ALA A 58 2.67 -21.33 -11.84
N PRO A 59 3.96 -21.34 -11.42
CA PRO A 59 4.52 -22.33 -10.52
C PRO A 59 3.95 -22.18 -9.10
N SER A 60 4.31 -23.10 -8.19
CA SER A 60 3.94 -23.03 -6.78
C SER A 60 4.54 -21.82 -6.06
N VAL A 61 5.73 -21.38 -6.48
CA VAL A 61 6.44 -20.22 -5.95
C VAL A 61 6.58 -19.16 -7.03
N ILE A 62 6.01 -18.00 -6.79
CA ILE A 62 6.11 -16.82 -7.65
C ILE A 62 7.17 -15.89 -7.07
N SER A 63 8.21 -15.63 -7.85
CA SER A 63 9.31 -14.74 -7.48
C SER A 63 9.58 -13.73 -8.59
N GLU A 64 9.37 -12.45 -8.28
CA GLU A 64 9.55 -11.32 -9.17
C GLU A 64 10.56 -10.32 -8.61
N THR A 65 11.40 -9.79 -9.50
CA THR A 65 12.46 -8.86 -9.13
C THR A 65 12.66 -7.80 -10.19
N GLY A 66 12.76 -6.55 -9.76
CA GLY A 66 13.20 -5.42 -10.60
C GLY A 66 12.21 -4.94 -11.65
N LEU A 67 12.74 -4.11 -12.55
CA LEU A 67 12.01 -3.45 -13.63
C LEU A 67 11.79 -4.38 -14.85
N GLY A 68 10.67 -4.23 -15.54
CA GLY A 68 10.41 -4.88 -16.83
C GLY A 68 9.42 -6.05 -16.74
N ALA A 69 9.45 -6.94 -17.72
CA ALA A 69 8.51 -8.06 -17.78
C ALA A 69 8.68 -9.00 -16.57
N THR A 70 7.58 -9.24 -15.87
CA THR A 70 7.46 -10.23 -14.80
C THR A 70 7.33 -11.64 -15.39
N LYS A 71 7.64 -12.65 -14.58
CA LYS A 71 7.57 -14.06 -14.99
C LYS A 71 6.15 -14.60 -14.92
N ASN A 72 5.42 -14.29 -13.83
CA ASN A 72 4.10 -14.86 -13.53
C ASN A 72 3.10 -13.81 -13.04
N LEU A 73 3.57 -12.75 -12.36
CA LEU A 73 2.71 -11.75 -11.73
C LEU A 73 2.03 -10.83 -12.76
N GLN A 74 0.72 -10.88 -12.89
CA GLN A 74 0.00 -10.08 -13.89
C GLN A 74 -0.26 -8.64 -13.42
N SER A 75 -0.50 -8.45 -12.13
CA SER A 75 -0.60 -7.13 -11.53
C SER A 75 -0.24 -7.14 -10.05
N LEU A 76 0.18 -5.98 -9.57
CA LEU A 76 0.46 -5.67 -8.18
C LEU A 76 0.10 -4.21 -7.95
N SER A 77 -0.73 -3.95 -6.94
CA SER A 77 -1.08 -2.61 -6.47
C SER A 77 -0.89 -2.52 -4.97
N ILE A 78 -0.60 -1.32 -4.47
CA ILE A 78 -0.41 -1.06 -3.05
C ILE A 78 -0.82 0.37 -2.70
N SER A 79 -1.48 0.53 -1.56
CA SER A 79 -1.86 1.79 -0.93
C SER A 79 -1.30 1.88 0.47
N PHE A 80 -0.93 3.08 0.86
CA PHE A 80 -0.23 3.42 2.09
C PHE A 80 -1.07 4.39 2.91
N PHE A 81 -1.25 4.13 4.20
CA PHE A 81 -2.10 4.94 5.07
C PHE A 81 -1.39 5.33 6.36
N ASP A 82 -1.71 6.52 6.86
CA ASP A 82 -1.26 6.99 8.16
C ASP A 82 -2.02 6.30 9.31
N PRO A 83 -1.63 6.50 10.59
CA PRO A 83 -2.31 5.90 11.74
C PRO A 83 -3.77 6.32 11.92
N LEU A 84 -4.22 7.39 11.25
CA LEU A 84 -5.60 7.85 11.24
C LEU A 84 -6.38 7.30 10.03
N SER A 85 -5.78 6.35 9.29
CA SER A 85 -6.32 5.74 8.07
C SER A 85 -6.51 6.74 6.90
N ASN A 86 -5.80 7.87 6.90
CA ASN A 86 -5.76 8.73 5.73
C ASN A 86 -4.79 8.15 4.69
N LEU A 87 -5.17 8.21 3.42
CA LEU A 87 -4.31 7.79 2.32
C LEU A 87 -3.10 8.72 2.22
N ILE A 88 -1.90 8.14 2.29
CA ILE A 88 -0.62 8.81 2.02
C ILE A 88 -0.33 8.77 0.53
N ASN A 89 -0.28 7.56 -0.05
CA ASN A 89 -0.03 7.36 -1.48
C ASN A 89 -0.53 5.98 -1.95
N SER A 90 -0.58 5.77 -3.26
CA SER A 90 -0.92 4.49 -3.89
C SER A 90 -0.20 4.30 -5.21
N PHE A 91 0.22 3.07 -5.50
CA PHE A 91 0.96 2.73 -6.71
C PHE A 91 0.47 1.43 -7.33
N THR A 92 0.89 1.22 -8.59
CA THR A 92 0.72 -0.04 -9.31
C THR A 92 2.10 -0.49 -9.81
N PRO A 93 2.92 -1.11 -8.93
CA PRO A 93 4.27 -1.53 -9.30
C PRO A 93 4.30 -2.51 -10.48
N VAL A 94 3.26 -3.33 -10.66
CA VAL A 94 3.13 -4.24 -11.80
C VAL A 94 1.78 -4.06 -12.47
N LEU A 95 1.78 -3.83 -13.78
CA LEU A 95 0.57 -3.71 -14.59
C LEU A 95 0.73 -4.51 -15.88
N SER A 96 -0.24 -5.38 -16.17
CA SER A 96 -0.24 -6.23 -17.38
C SER A 96 1.06 -7.02 -17.54
N GLY A 97 1.55 -7.60 -16.45
CA GLY A 97 2.78 -8.38 -16.42
C GLY A 97 4.06 -7.55 -16.53
N ILE A 98 4.01 -6.22 -16.43
CA ILE A 98 5.18 -5.34 -16.54
C ILE A 98 5.37 -4.58 -15.22
N SER A 99 6.53 -4.79 -14.59
CA SER A 99 7.01 -4.02 -13.45
C SER A 99 7.54 -2.65 -13.89
N ASN A 100 7.07 -1.59 -13.24
CA ASN A 100 7.59 -0.24 -13.35
C ASN A 100 8.45 0.18 -12.14
N TYR A 101 8.76 -0.75 -11.23
CA TYR A 101 9.50 -0.48 -10.00
C TYR A 101 10.86 -1.20 -10.01
N GLY A 102 11.94 -0.42 -10.04
CA GLY A 102 13.31 -0.93 -10.14
C GLY A 102 13.78 -1.75 -8.94
N PHE A 103 13.23 -1.48 -7.76
CA PHE A 103 13.56 -2.18 -6.52
C PHE A 103 12.60 -3.31 -6.19
N LEU A 104 11.61 -3.61 -7.05
CA LEU A 104 10.61 -4.64 -6.80
C LEU A 104 11.28 -5.92 -6.29
N ARG A 105 10.82 -6.42 -5.14
CA ARG A 105 11.07 -7.76 -4.63
C ARG A 105 9.75 -8.33 -4.16
N PHE A 106 9.27 -9.36 -4.83
CA PHE A 106 8.00 -9.98 -4.47
C PHE A 106 8.12 -11.50 -4.56
N ASN A 107 7.87 -12.18 -3.45
CA ASN A 107 7.92 -13.63 -3.35
C ASN A 107 6.64 -14.13 -2.66
N PHE A 108 5.92 -15.02 -3.35
CA PHE A 108 4.66 -15.58 -2.90
C PHE A 108 4.63 -17.09 -3.12
N ASP A 109 4.26 -17.83 -2.08
CA ASP A 109 4.02 -19.28 -2.16
C ASP A 109 2.51 -19.51 -2.20
N ASN A 110 2.01 -20.03 -3.33
CA ASN A 110 0.58 -20.25 -3.52
C ASN A 110 0.04 -21.52 -2.83
N THR A 111 0.91 -22.38 -2.31
CA THR A 111 0.54 -23.58 -1.56
C THR A 111 0.27 -23.22 -0.11
N THR A 112 1.08 -22.33 0.46
CA THR A 112 0.93 -21.83 1.83
C THR A 112 0.13 -20.53 1.92
N GLU A 113 -0.10 -19.87 0.78
CA GLU A 113 -0.70 -18.53 0.65
C GLU A 113 0.05 -17.46 1.47
N GLN A 114 1.39 -17.46 1.41
CA GLN A 114 2.22 -16.54 2.17
C GLN A 114 3.22 -15.76 1.32
N ILE A 115 3.44 -14.50 1.71
CA ILE A 115 4.57 -13.69 1.24
C ILE A 115 5.79 -14.01 2.12
N PHE A 116 6.90 -14.38 1.48
CA PHE A 116 8.12 -14.81 2.18
C PHE A 116 9.36 -14.11 1.61
N GLY A 117 10.54 -14.35 2.21
CA GLY A 117 11.82 -13.85 1.69
C GLY A 117 11.92 -12.31 1.57
N PRO A 118 12.83 -11.83 0.69
CA PRO A 118 12.93 -10.43 0.30
C PRO A 118 11.59 -9.86 -0.16
N PHE A 119 11.25 -8.69 0.37
CA PHE A 119 10.02 -7.98 0.01
C PHE A 119 10.31 -6.49 -0.12
N ASP A 120 9.91 -5.91 -1.24
CA ASP A 120 9.97 -4.49 -1.53
C ASP A 120 8.93 -4.13 -2.59
N VAL A 121 7.95 -3.31 -2.20
CA VAL A 121 6.83 -2.90 -3.04
C VAL A 121 6.45 -1.45 -2.75
N GLY A 122 6.02 -0.74 -3.79
CA GLY A 122 5.67 0.67 -3.72
C GLY A 122 6.42 1.44 -4.78
N LYS A 123 7.06 2.53 -4.38
CA LYS A 123 7.85 3.38 -5.26
C LYS A 123 8.98 4.07 -4.51
N ASP A 124 10.18 4.06 -5.10
CA ASP A 124 11.38 4.76 -4.63
C ASP A 124 12.23 5.18 -5.85
N ASP A 125 11.77 6.20 -6.56
CA ASP A 125 12.43 6.81 -7.73
C ASP A 125 13.26 8.06 -7.33
N GLU A 126 13.58 8.20 -6.04
CA GLU A 126 14.25 9.38 -5.47
C GLU A 126 13.45 10.70 -5.54
N LEU A 127 12.12 10.60 -5.62
CA LEU A 127 11.23 11.76 -5.75
C LEU A 127 10.43 12.04 -4.47
N PRO A 128 10.08 13.31 -4.20
CA PRO A 128 9.16 13.65 -3.12
C PRO A 128 7.82 12.91 -3.25
N GLY A 129 7.35 12.35 -2.13
CA GLY A 129 6.10 11.59 -2.08
C GLY A 129 6.23 10.10 -2.43
N ASP A 130 7.41 9.63 -2.85
CA ASP A 130 7.69 8.20 -2.95
C ASP A 130 7.41 7.52 -1.61
N THR A 131 6.83 6.31 -1.66
CA THR A 131 6.43 5.56 -0.47
C THR A 131 6.52 4.07 -0.79
N TRP A 132 7.16 3.32 0.10
CA TRP A 132 7.39 1.89 -0.11
C TRP A 132 7.42 1.13 1.22
N LEU A 133 7.04 -0.15 1.14
CA LEU A 133 7.16 -1.10 2.22
C LEU A 133 8.20 -2.14 1.80
N ASN A 134 9.27 -2.25 2.59
CA ASN A 134 10.28 -3.26 2.36
C ASN A 134 10.63 -4.00 3.64
N ASN A 135 11.39 -5.09 3.52
CA ASN A 135 11.99 -5.75 4.66
C ASN A 135 13.51 -5.79 4.57
N ASN A 136 14.15 -6.03 5.70
CA ASN A 136 15.61 -6.12 5.79
C ASN A 136 16.24 -7.27 4.96
N LEU A 137 15.47 -8.28 4.54
CA LEU A 137 15.96 -9.33 3.64
C LEU A 137 16.15 -8.81 2.19
N ALA A 138 15.37 -7.82 1.77
CA ALA A 138 15.60 -7.16 0.48
C ALA A 138 16.92 -6.38 0.46
N LEU A 139 17.31 -5.82 1.60
CA LEU A 139 18.59 -5.12 1.75
C LEU A 139 19.78 -6.09 1.67
N ILE A 140 19.67 -7.32 2.17
CA ILE A 140 20.70 -8.36 2.00
C ILE A 140 20.86 -8.75 0.53
N ASP A 141 19.75 -8.96 -0.18
CA ASP A 141 19.78 -9.33 -1.60
C ASP A 141 20.47 -8.27 -2.46
N GLU A 142 20.42 -7.02 -2.03
CA GLU A 142 21.13 -5.89 -2.65
C GLU A 142 22.57 -5.68 -2.10
N GLY A 143 23.03 -6.53 -1.18
CA GLY A 143 24.39 -6.52 -0.64
C GLY A 143 24.63 -5.47 0.45
N PHE A 144 23.58 -4.95 1.10
CA PHE A 144 23.68 -3.88 2.10
C PHE A 144 23.79 -4.36 3.56
N SER A 145 23.64 -5.67 3.85
CA SER A 145 23.81 -6.19 5.21
C SER A 145 24.30 -7.65 5.25
N ASP A 146 25.06 -8.00 6.28
CA ASP A 146 25.69 -9.32 6.45
C ASP A 146 24.97 -10.22 7.48
N GLU A 147 24.01 -9.70 8.26
CA GLU A 147 23.29 -10.47 9.28
C GLU A 147 21.87 -9.93 9.54
N VAL A 148 20.85 -10.80 9.46
CA VAL A 148 19.46 -10.49 9.85
C VAL A 148 19.06 -11.42 11.00
N LEU A 149 18.99 -10.84 12.21
CA LEU A 149 18.61 -11.57 13.44
C LEU A 149 17.09 -11.79 13.53
N ALA A 150 16.30 -10.90 12.94
CA ALA A 150 14.85 -11.02 12.82
C ALA A 150 14.35 -10.27 11.57
N LYS A 151 13.32 -10.80 10.90
CA LYS A 151 12.70 -10.12 9.76
C LYS A 151 11.95 -8.88 10.26
N GLU A 152 12.33 -7.72 9.75
CA GLU A 152 11.70 -6.44 10.07
C GLU A 152 11.23 -5.76 8.78
N PHE A 153 10.06 -5.15 8.84
CA PHE A 153 9.47 -4.37 7.77
C PHE A 153 9.61 -2.88 8.08
N GLY A 154 10.11 -2.12 7.11
CA GLY A 154 10.14 -0.66 7.14
C GLY A 154 9.06 -0.09 6.23
N PHE A 155 8.19 0.74 6.80
CA PHE A 155 7.37 1.66 6.02
C PHE A 155 8.19 2.93 5.84
N ASN A 156 8.52 3.25 4.60
CA ASN A 156 9.37 4.38 4.26
C ASN A 156 8.64 5.37 3.37
N ASN A 157 9.07 6.64 3.40
CA ASN A 157 8.70 7.62 2.40
C ASN A 157 9.85 8.58 2.08
N ARG A 158 9.63 9.41 1.06
CA ARG A 158 10.39 10.64 0.84
C ARG A 158 9.53 11.85 1.16
N ASP A 159 10.05 12.72 2.02
CA ASP A 159 9.37 13.96 2.40
C ASP A 159 9.27 14.95 1.22
N THR A 160 8.70 16.13 1.48
CA THR A 160 8.46 17.15 0.45
C THR A 160 9.74 17.70 -0.19
N VAL A 161 10.92 17.45 0.40
CA VAL A 161 12.22 17.84 -0.15
C VAL A 161 13.03 16.63 -0.65
N GLY A 162 12.45 15.43 -0.66
CA GLY A 162 13.06 14.21 -1.19
C GLY A 162 13.90 13.41 -0.17
N THR A 163 13.92 13.82 1.11
CA THR A 163 14.67 13.13 2.15
C THR A 163 13.97 11.83 2.52
N LYS A 164 14.71 10.72 2.53
CA LYS A 164 14.22 9.42 2.97
C LYS A 164 13.93 9.44 4.48
N GLN A 165 12.75 8.95 4.87
CA GLN A 165 12.34 8.78 6.25
C GLN A 165 11.78 7.37 6.45
N ILE A 166 11.99 6.82 7.65
CA ILE A 166 11.33 5.61 8.11
C ILE A 166 10.14 6.08 8.97
N LEU A 167 8.93 5.78 8.54
CA LEU A 167 7.70 6.15 9.25
C LEU A 167 7.33 5.12 10.31
N ASP A 168 7.60 3.84 10.04
CA ASP A 168 7.36 2.75 10.97
C ASP A 168 8.39 1.63 10.70
N LEU A 169 8.82 0.96 11.77
CA LEU A 169 9.69 -0.21 11.74
C LEU A 169 9.09 -1.24 12.69
N SER A 170 8.67 -2.39 12.16
CA SER A 170 8.00 -3.43 12.93
C SER A 170 8.36 -4.82 12.42
N ASN A 171 8.32 -5.80 13.31
CA ASN A 171 8.46 -7.22 12.96
C ASN A 171 7.11 -7.88 12.59
N ASN A 172 6.03 -7.10 12.50
CA ASN A 172 4.72 -7.58 12.08
C ASN A 172 4.80 -8.15 10.66
N SER A 173 4.21 -9.33 10.48
CA SER A 173 4.20 -10.01 9.19
C SER A 173 3.09 -9.49 8.28
N VAL A 174 3.38 -9.48 6.98
CA VAL A 174 2.38 -9.25 5.94
C VAL A 174 1.39 -10.42 5.97
N GLN A 175 0.11 -10.10 6.17
CA GLN A 175 -0.99 -11.07 6.10
C GLN A 175 -1.51 -11.12 4.67
N VAL A 176 -1.87 -12.31 4.20
CA VAL A 176 -2.38 -12.55 2.85
C VAL A 176 -3.72 -13.26 2.93
N SER A 177 -4.63 -12.94 2.01
CA SER A 177 -5.91 -13.63 1.88
C SER A 177 -6.30 -13.76 0.42
N LYS A 178 -6.76 -14.96 0.05
CA LYS A 178 -7.31 -15.24 -1.28
C LYS A 178 -8.65 -14.53 -1.46
N ILE A 179 -8.87 -13.95 -2.64
CA ILE A 179 -10.15 -13.38 -3.04
C ILE A 179 -10.99 -14.48 -3.72
N PRO A 180 -12.24 -14.72 -3.28
CA PRO A 180 -13.09 -15.75 -3.89
C PRO A 180 -13.35 -15.49 -5.38
N GLU A 181 -13.23 -16.54 -6.19
CA GLU A 181 -13.51 -16.52 -7.64
C GLU A 181 -14.93 -16.02 -7.91
N GLY A 182 -15.07 -15.06 -8.82
CA GLY A 182 -16.33 -14.35 -9.08
C GLY A 182 -16.51 -13.04 -8.31
N SER A 183 -15.64 -12.74 -7.34
CA SER A 183 -15.50 -11.40 -6.77
C SER A 183 -14.60 -10.58 -7.70
N ILE A 184 -15.13 -9.51 -8.30
CA ILE A 184 -14.31 -8.62 -9.13
C ILE A 184 -13.78 -7.50 -8.24
N ILE A 185 -12.48 -7.49 -7.97
CA ILE A 185 -11.81 -6.26 -7.52
C ILE A 185 -11.07 -5.67 -8.72
N ILE A 186 -11.78 -4.84 -9.48
CA ILE A 186 -11.14 -3.97 -10.47
C ILE A 186 -10.36 -2.90 -9.70
N GLY A 187 -9.14 -3.20 -9.22
CA GLY A 187 -8.22 -2.20 -8.64
C GLY A 187 -8.89 -1.15 -7.74
N LEU A 188 -9.93 -1.51 -6.99
CA LEU A 188 -10.80 -0.55 -6.31
C LEU A 188 -10.39 -0.48 -4.85
N LEU A 189 -9.30 0.22 -4.58
CA LEU A 189 -9.07 0.79 -3.26
C LEU A 189 -9.69 2.19 -3.25
N ALA A 190 -11.01 2.24 -3.06
CA ALA A 190 -11.75 3.48 -2.82
C ALA A 190 -12.51 3.40 -1.48
N VAL A 191 -11.94 4.09 -0.48
CA VAL A 191 -12.60 4.81 0.61
C VAL A 191 -13.55 4.03 1.54
N CYS A 192 -13.10 3.78 2.76
CA CYS A 192 -13.97 3.75 3.94
C CYS A 192 -13.45 4.74 5.00
N SER A 193 -13.57 6.04 4.74
CA SER A 193 -13.67 7.06 5.80
C SER A 193 -15.03 7.73 5.74
N LEU A 194 -16.07 6.99 6.15
CA LEU A 194 -17.34 7.59 6.56
C LEU A 194 -17.14 8.31 7.90
N GLY A 195 -16.47 9.47 7.85
CA GLY A 195 -16.55 10.45 8.91
C GLY A 195 -17.89 11.17 8.83
N LEU A 196 -18.94 10.61 9.44
CA LEU A 196 -20.15 11.38 9.73
C LEU A 196 -19.81 12.46 10.78
N THR A 197 -19.47 13.67 10.34
CA THR A 197 -19.66 14.87 11.17
C THR A 197 -20.96 15.54 10.77
N THR A 198 -22.05 15.19 11.45
CA THR A 198 -23.30 15.95 11.39
C THR A 198 -23.09 17.30 12.08
N TYR A 199 -23.02 18.38 11.30
CA TYR A 199 -23.23 19.73 11.82
C TYR A 199 -24.68 19.86 12.30
N ARG A 200 -24.89 20.04 13.60
CA ARG A 200 -26.11 20.66 14.13
C ARG A 200 -25.76 22.08 14.58
N ASN A 201 -25.92 23.04 13.68
CA ASN A 201 -26.25 24.40 14.11
C ASN A 201 -27.71 24.35 14.54
N LEU A 202 -27.95 24.19 15.84
CA LEU A 202 -29.22 24.59 16.42
C LEU A 202 -29.14 26.10 16.63
N ASP A 203 -29.75 26.82 15.70
CA ASP A 203 -30.34 28.11 15.99
C ASP A 203 -31.15 27.98 17.28
N LYS A 204 -30.70 28.68 18.32
CA LYS A 204 -31.60 29.17 19.36
C LYS A 204 -31.40 30.67 19.46
N ALA A 205 -32.09 31.36 18.57
CA ALA A 205 -32.66 32.63 18.96
C ALA A 205 -33.84 32.36 19.92
N THR A 206 -33.97 33.24 20.91
CA THR A 206 -35.16 33.54 21.75
C THR A 206 -35.28 32.82 23.11
N GLN A 207 -35.50 33.67 24.14
CA GLN A 207 -35.71 33.48 25.59
C GLN A 207 -34.40 33.59 26.41
N GLU A 208 -34.10 34.66 27.16
CA GLU A 208 -34.86 35.83 27.66
C GLU A 208 -34.02 37.11 27.58
#